data_AF-A0A382V1Z9-F1
#
_entry.id   AF-A0A382V1Z9-F1
#
_cell.length_a   1.000
_cell.length_b   1.000
_cell.length_c   1.000
_cell.angle_alpha   90.00
_cell.angle_beta   90.00
_cell.angle_gamma   90.00
#
_symmetry.space_group_name_H-M   'P 1'
#
loop_
_entity.id
_entity.type
_entity.pdbx_description
1 polymer ?
#
loop_
_entity_poly.entity_id
_entity_poly.type
_entity_poly.pdbx_seq_one_letter_code
_entity_poly.pdbx_strand_id
1 'polypeptide(L)'
;VDGMPVNNSQIYGNSSRFGGVTQQSRMNDLNSNDIKSVEVLKGASAAALWGSRAANGVIVIQTKTGAAGRMKMNYKRTQSYDEIHERIPMQTTYGQGRSGKWGTQAESWGDKIADRSGGADEVDKNKAYFVSEDGSFTQHTITKKNSKETFVDENFNQVFGTGKLMQDDFQVSGGDLTKTYLFSYSRLRQDGMIKNSYYDRDNVRLNTSFRLSDNISMTSKVGYTYSNSNRIQRGSNVSGLMLGLLRTAPDFDNTHYKGTYISGGTEYAGRHRAYRRYLGGSSTNPIY
;
A
#
# COMPACT_ATOMS: atom_id res chain seq x y z
N VAL A 1 12.67 -17.12 18.35
CA VAL A 1 12.59 -18.16 17.28
C VAL A 1 13.68 -19.17 17.54
N ASP A 2 13.33 -20.45 17.61
CA ASP A 2 14.27 -21.55 17.86
C ASP A 2 15.15 -21.34 19.11
N GLY A 3 14.53 -20.86 20.20
CA GLY A 3 15.21 -20.54 21.46
C GLY A 3 15.93 -19.18 21.49
N MET A 4 16.20 -18.57 20.34
CA MET A 4 16.90 -17.28 20.27
C MET A 4 15.92 -16.09 20.24
N PRO A 5 16.16 -15.01 21.02
CA PRO A 5 15.43 -13.76 20.87
C PRO A 5 15.62 -13.18 19.46
N VAL A 6 14.53 -12.69 18.86
CA VAL A 6 14.56 -12.10 17.50
C VAL A 6 14.20 -10.62 17.59
N ASN A 7 14.82 -9.82 16.73
CA ASN A 7 14.50 -8.41 16.61
C ASN A 7 13.04 -8.24 16.14
N ASN A 8 12.27 -7.46 16.89
CA ASN A 8 10.88 -7.11 16.59
C ASN A 8 10.73 -5.60 16.42
N SER A 9 11.78 -4.94 15.93
CA SER A 9 11.75 -3.49 15.72
C SER A 9 10.71 -3.13 14.66
N GLN A 10 10.14 -1.95 14.81
CA GLN A 10 9.41 -1.28 13.75
C GLN A 10 10.35 -0.23 13.16
N ILE A 11 10.46 -0.18 11.84
CA ILE A 11 11.26 0.85 11.18
C ILE A 11 10.58 2.19 11.48
N TYR A 12 11.30 3.14 12.08
CA TYR A 12 10.74 4.44 12.41
C TYR A 12 10.47 5.25 11.13
N GLY A 13 9.22 5.32 10.72
CA GLY A 13 8.71 6.45 9.94
C GLY A 13 7.71 7.17 10.81
N ASN A 14 8.03 8.42 11.18
CA ASN A 14 7.26 9.28 12.07
C ASN A 14 5.76 9.28 11.67
N SER A 15 4.96 8.44 12.33
CA SER A 15 3.51 8.36 12.13
C SER A 15 2.86 9.44 12.97
N SER A 16 2.87 10.66 12.44
CA SER A 16 2.18 11.81 13.04
C SER A 16 0.78 11.93 12.47
N ARG A 17 -0.07 12.74 13.12
CA ARG A 17 -1.36 13.15 12.55
C ARG A 17 -1.22 13.76 11.14
N PHE A 18 -0.04 14.26 10.79
CA PHE A 18 0.24 14.98 9.56
C PHE A 18 1.06 14.16 8.55
N GLY A 19 1.38 12.89 8.78
CA GLY A 19 2.20 12.14 7.83
C GLY A 19 2.73 10.82 8.35
N GLY A 20 3.16 9.97 7.42
CA GLY A 20 3.81 8.70 7.69
C GLY A 20 3.19 7.55 6.91
N VAL A 21 3.81 6.38 7.02
CA VAL A 21 3.32 5.12 6.45
C VAL A 21 3.02 4.13 7.58
N THR A 22 2.21 3.11 7.32
CA THR A 22 2.07 1.99 8.26
C THR A 22 3.41 1.29 8.42
N GLN A 23 3.91 1.20 9.64
CA GLN A 23 5.14 0.49 9.91
C GLN A 23 4.87 -1.00 10.05
N GLN A 24 5.73 -1.79 9.41
CA GLN A 24 5.76 -3.23 9.61
C GLN A 24 6.71 -3.57 10.75
N SER A 25 6.36 -4.62 11.48
CA SER A 25 7.30 -5.23 12.40
C SER A 25 8.21 -6.21 11.66
N ARG A 26 9.45 -6.36 12.13
CA ARG A 26 10.37 -7.44 11.74
C ARG A 26 9.83 -8.85 12.01
N MET A 27 8.78 -9.01 12.82
CA MET A 27 8.08 -10.31 12.91
C MET A 27 7.48 -10.75 11.57
N ASN A 28 7.08 -9.79 10.73
CA ASN A 28 6.56 -10.06 9.40
C ASN A 28 7.63 -10.61 8.46
N ASP A 29 8.91 -10.57 8.84
CA ASP A 29 9.97 -11.15 8.02
C ASP A 29 9.98 -12.68 8.09
N LEU A 30 9.24 -13.32 9.01
CA LEU A 30 9.14 -14.78 9.08
C LEU A 30 8.15 -15.35 8.05
N ASN A 31 8.59 -16.37 7.30
CA ASN A 31 7.69 -17.16 6.47
C ASN A 31 6.88 -18.14 7.34
N SER A 32 5.55 -18.08 7.25
CA SER A 32 4.65 -18.99 7.97
C SER A 32 4.83 -20.45 7.56
N ASN A 33 5.21 -20.74 6.31
CA ASN A 33 5.41 -22.12 5.86
C ASN A 33 6.63 -22.80 6.49
N ASP A 34 7.55 -22.03 7.08
CA ASP A 34 8.71 -22.57 7.82
C ASP A 34 8.40 -22.84 9.30
N ILE A 35 7.24 -22.39 9.79
CA ILE A 35 6.85 -22.54 11.19
C ILE A 35 6.32 -23.96 11.42
N LYS A 36 6.88 -24.63 12.43
CA LYS A 36 6.38 -25.91 12.95
C LYS A 36 5.32 -25.68 14.02
N SER A 37 5.60 -24.80 14.97
CA SER A 37 4.70 -24.48 16.08
C SER A 37 4.91 -23.06 16.58
N VAL A 38 3.86 -22.52 17.20
CA VAL A 38 3.86 -21.24 17.92
C VAL A 38 3.25 -21.48 19.29
N GLU A 39 3.99 -21.14 20.35
CA GLU A 39 3.53 -21.20 21.73
C GLU A 39 3.60 -19.80 22.35
N VAL A 40 2.57 -19.42 23.12
CA VAL A 40 2.48 -18.10 23.74
C VAL A 40 2.52 -18.26 25.25
N LEU A 41 3.63 -17.82 25.83
CA LEU A 41 3.85 -17.80 27.28
C LEU A 41 3.36 -16.47 27.82
N LYS A 42 2.20 -16.50 28.49
CA LYS A 42 1.50 -15.31 28.97
C LYS A 42 1.99 -14.82 30.35
N GLY A 43 2.57 -15.71 31.15
CA GLY A 43 3.02 -15.42 32.52
C GLY A 43 4.53 -15.24 32.61
N ALA A 44 4.96 -14.26 33.42
CA ALA A 44 6.38 -13.97 33.65
C ALA A 44 7.15 -15.15 34.28
N SER A 45 6.50 -15.98 35.10
CA SER A 45 7.11 -17.19 35.69
C SER A 45 7.46 -18.26 34.65
N ALA A 46 6.57 -18.49 33.68
CA ALA A 46 6.79 -19.45 32.58
C ALA A 46 7.85 -18.97 31.58
N ALA A 47 8.12 -17.66 31.56
CA ALA A 47 9.00 -17.02 30.59
C ALA A 47 10.35 -16.56 31.19
N ALA A 48 10.64 -16.92 32.44
CA ALA A 48 11.84 -16.50 33.18
C ALA A 48 13.15 -16.83 32.44
N LEU A 49 13.17 -17.90 31.64
CA LEU A 49 14.32 -18.32 30.83
C LEU A 49 14.79 -17.24 29.83
N TRP A 50 13.90 -16.33 29.42
CA TRP A 50 14.21 -15.27 28.44
C TRP A 50 14.51 -13.90 29.10
N GLY A 51 14.65 -13.86 30.43
CA GLY A 51 15.09 -12.68 31.18
C GLY A 51 14.08 -11.53 31.21
N SER A 52 14.55 -10.31 31.48
CA SER A 52 13.68 -9.14 31.69
C SER A 52 12.79 -8.78 30.50
N ARG A 53 13.20 -9.13 29.27
CA ARG A 53 12.40 -8.91 28.05
C ARG A 53 11.12 -9.74 28.00
N ALA A 54 11.04 -10.79 28.82
CA ALA A 54 9.90 -11.69 28.92
C ALA A 54 8.75 -11.17 29.80
N ALA A 55 8.91 -10.01 30.44
CA ALA A 55 7.89 -9.43 31.33
C ALA A 55 6.55 -9.21 30.62
N ASN A 56 6.57 -8.90 29.31
CA ASN A 56 5.38 -8.74 28.47
C ASN A 56 4.90 -10.05 27.82
N GLY A 57 5.43 -11.19 28.27
CA GLY A 57 5.22 -12.51 27.66
C GLY A 57 6.22 -12.84 26.57
N VAL A 58 6.19 -14.10 26.12
CA VAL A 58 7.09 -14.62 25.08
C VAL A 58 6.30 -15.40 24.05
N ILE A 59 6.59 -15.15 22.77
CA ILE A 59 6.11 -15.96 21.65
C ILE A 59 7.26 -16.88 21.22
N VAL A 60 7.13 -18.17 21.54
CA VAL A 60 8.09 -19.20 21.15
C VAL A 60 7.68 -19.74 19.79
N ILE A 61 8.49 -19.45 18.78
CA ILE A 61 8.31 -19.97 17.42
C ILE A 61 9.37 -21.03 17.20
N GLN A 62 8.95 -22.23 16.80
CA GLN A 62 9.86 -23.29 16.38
C GLN A 62 9.76 -23.51 14.88
N THR A 63 10.90 -23.56 14.20
CA THR A 63 10.95 -23.80 12.76
C THR A 63 11.00 -25.29 12.43
N LYS A 64 10.53 -25.63 11.24
CA LYS A 64 10.61 -26.99 10.69
C LYS A 64 12.07 -27.42 10.56
N THR A 65 12.35 -28.68 10.88
CA THR A 65 13.67 -29.29 10.73
C THR A 65 13.62 -30.41 9.72
N GLY A 66 14.79 -30.85 9.23
CA GLY A 66 14.89 -32.05 8.43
C GLY A 66 14.44 -33.29 9.22
N ALA A 67 14.02 -34.32 8.51
CA ALA A 67 13.74 -35.64 9.07
C ALA A 67 14.56 -36.68 8.30
N ALA A 68 14.99 -37.74 9.00
CA ALA A 68 15.66 -38.86 8.35
C ALA A 68 14.74 -39.53 7.33
N GLY A 69 15.32 -39.96 6.22
CA GLY A 69 14.61 -40.63 5.14
C GLY A 69 14.88 -40.00 3.78
N ARG A 70 14.17 -40.52 2.77
CA ARG A 70 14.30 -40.05 1.39
C ARG A 70 14.06 -38.55 1.28
N MET A 71 14.75 -37.93 0.32
CA MET A 71 14.55 -36.53 -0.03
C MET A 71 13.07 -36.26 -0.35
N LYS A 72 12.52 -35.22 0.27
CA LYS A 72 11.16 -34.72 0.05
C LYS A 72 11.23 -33.30 -0.49
N MET A 73 10.54 -33.06 -1.59
CA MET A 73 10.38 -31.75 -2.20
C MET A 73 8.92 -31.36 -2.12
N ASN A 74 8.65 -30.18 -1.59
CA ASN A 74 7.31 -29.60 -1.51
C ASN A 74 7.31 -28.27 -2.23
N TYR A 75 6.31 -28.07 -3.08
CA TYR A 75 6.00 -26.78 -3.68
C TYR A 75 4.56 -26.43 -3.35
N LYS A 76 4.34 -25.18 -2.95
CA LYS A 76 3.01 -24.62 -2.67
C LYS A 76 2.93 -23.25 -3.31
N ARG A 77 1.84 -23.01 -4.03
CA ARG A 77 1.47 -21.68 -4.50
C ARG A 77 0.18 -21.23 -3.85
N THR A 78 0.19 -20.03 -3.31
CA THR A 78 -0.99 -19.36 -2.76
C THR A 78 -1.28 -18.14 -3.62
N GLN A 79 -2.53 -17.97 -4.04
CA GLN A 79 -2.99 -16.78 -4.74
C GLN A 79 -4.22 -16.22 -4.03
N SER A 80 -4.28 -14.90 -3.87
CA SER A 80 -5.43 -14.19 -3.29
C SER A 80 -5.70 -12.91 -4.06
N TYR A 81 -6.96 -12.48 -4.02
CA TYR A 81 -7.42 -11.21 -4.57
C TYR A 81 -8.08 -10.43 -3.45
N ASP A 82 -7.71 -9.16 -3.32
CA ASP A 82 -8.20 -8.28 -2.27
C ASP A 82 -9.11 -7.23 -2.90
N GLU A 83 -10.35 -7.13 -2.40
CA GLU A 83 -11.33 -6.14 -2.84
C GLU A 83 -11.80 -5.29 -1.67
N ILE A 84 -12.20 -4.06 -1.98
CA ILE A 84 -12.67 -3.12 -0.98
C ILE A 84 -14.03 -3.58 -0.46
N HIS A 85 -14.08 -3.90 0.82
CA HIS A 85 -15.29 -4.35 1.49
C HIS A 85 -16.35 -3.25 1.61
N GLU A 86 -15.92 -2.03 1.95
CA GLU A 86 -16.83 -0.91 2.22
C GLU A 86 -16.22 0.42 1.75
N ARG A 87 -17.06 1.27 1.19
CA ARG A 87 -16.71 2.63 0.76
C ARG A 87 -17.44 3.64 1.62
N ILE A 88 -16.80 4.78 1.89
CA ILE A 88 -17.50 5.93 2.45
C ILE A 88 -18.48 6.44 1.38
N PRO A 89 -19.79 6.53 1.67
CA PRO A 89 -20.75 7.09 0.73
C PRO A 89 -20.38 8.53 0.38
N MET A 90 -20.26 8.81 -0.91
CA MET A 90 -19.95 10.14 -1.43
C MET A 90 -21.21 10.79 -1.99
N GLN A 91 -21.37 12.09 -1.76
CA GLN A 91 -22.51 12.84 -2.29
C GLN A 91 -22.34 13.14 -3.78
N THR A 92 -23.44 13.15 -4.53
CA THR A 92 -23.50 13.48 -5.97
C THR A 92 -24.50 14.60 -6.27
N THR A 93 -25.00 15.28 -5.25
CA THR A 93 -26.08 16.26 -5.36
C THR A 93 -25.58 17.67 -5.66
N TYR A 94 -24.49 18.07 -5.02
CA TYR A 94 -23.94 19.43 -5.09
C TYR A 94 -22.57 19.42 -5.76
N GLY A 95 -22.34 20.36 -6.66
CA GLY A 95 -21.09 20.48 -7.38
C GLY A 95 -20.01 21.23 -6.59
N GLN A 96 -18.90 21.46 -7.26
CA GLN A 96 -17.80 22.27 -6.75
C GLN A 96 -18.27 23.71 -6.49
N GLY A 97 -17.91 24.25 -5.32
CA GLY A 97 -18.20 25.64 -4.96
C GLY A 97 -18.65 25.82 -3.53
N ARG A 98 -19.25 26.99 -3.24
CA ARG A 98 -19.66 27.41 -1.90
C ARG A 98 -20.95 28.21 -1.93
N SER A 99 -21.73 28.12 -0.86
CA SER A 99 -22.98 28.86 -0.66
C SER A 99 -24.02 28.63 -1.77
N GLY A 100 -24.11 27.40 -2.30
CA GLY A 100 -25.09 27.04 -3.31
C GLY A 100 -24.76 27.55 -4.71
N LYS A 101 -23.54 28.04 -4.94
CA LYS A 101 -23.09 28.56 -6.23
C LYS A 101 -21.87 27.79 -6.70
N TRP A 102 -21.86 27.44 -7.98
CA TRP A 102 -20.67 26.87 -8.60
C TRP A 102 -19.48 27.83 -8.48
N GLY A 103 -18.31 27.27 -8.23
CA GLY A 103 -17.05 27.97 -8.31
C GLY A 103 -15.88 27.00 -8.26
N THR A 104 -14.68 27.53 -8.39
CA THR A 104 -13.46 26.72 -8.50
C THR A 104 -12.79 26.51 -7.14
N GLN A 105 -13.52 26.74 -6.04
CA GLN A 105 -13.01 26.55 -4.68
C GLN A 105 -12.95 25.07 -4.31
N ALA A 106 -12.21 24.72 -3.26
CA ALA A 106 -11.92 23.35 -2.88
C ALA A 106 -13.12 22.58 -2.29
N GLU A 107 -14.27 23.24 -2.09
CA GLU A 107 -15.44 22.66 -1.44
C GLU A 107 -16.46 22.09 -2.42
N SER A 108 -17.36 21.24 -1.91
CA SER A 108 -18.48 20.64 -2.65
C SER A 108 -19.84 21.18 -2.17
N TRP A 109 -19.88 22.46 -1.81
CA TRP A 109 -21.09 23.19 -1.37
C TRP A 109 -21.59 24.13 -2.48
N GLY A 110 -21.38 23.72 -3.73
CA GLY A 110 -21.77 24.47 -4.91
C GLY A 110 -23.26 24.39 -5.19
N ASP A 111 -23.61 24.71 -6.43
CA ASP A 111 -24.96 24.59 -6.95
C ASP A 111 -25.45 23.13 -7.00
N LYS A 112 -26.77 22.95 -7.07
CA LYS A 112 -27.36 21.63 -7.32
C LYS A 112 -27.06 21.20 -8.75
N ILE A 113 -26.37 20.08 -8.91
CA ILE A 113 -25.96 19.56 -10.23
C ILE A 113 -27.20 19.31 -11.11
N ALA A 114 -28.29 18.81 -10.51
CA ALA A 114 -29.53 18.53 -11.21
C ALA A 114 -30.18 19.76 -11.87
N ASP A 115 -29.95 20.96 -11.32
CA ASP A 115 -30.59 22.22 -11.76
C ASP A 115 -29.84 22.88 -12.94
N ARG A 116 -28.65 22.38 -13.30
CA ARG A 116 -27.87 22.90 -14.45
C ARG A 116 -28.59 22.66 -15.77
N SER A 117 -28.21 23.35 -16.84
CA SER A 117 -28.81 23.15 -18.17
C SER A 117 -28.45 21.79 -18.80
N GLY A 118 -27.33 21.17 -18.38
CA GLY A 118 -26.73 20.03 -19.07
C GLY A 118 -25.88 20.46 -20.26
N GLY A 119 -25.11 19.51 -20.81
CA GLY A 119 -24.20 19.73 -21.94
C GLY A 119 -22.83 20.26 -21.53
N ALA A 120 -22.06 20.72 -22.52
CA ALA A 120 -20.72 21.24 -22.32
C ALA A 120 -20.74 22.56 -21.53
N ASP A 121 -19.74 22.74 -20.67
CA ASP A 121 -19.53 23.99 -19.94
C ASP A 121 -19.17 25.13 -20.90
N GLU A 122 -19.63 26.34 -20.59
CA GLU A 122 -19.19 27.53 -21.31
C GLU A 122 -17.78 27.91 -20.83
N VAL A 123 -16.89 28.20 -21.77
CA VAL A 123 -15.47 28.46 -21.50
C VAL A 123 -14.97 29.70 -22.22
N ASP A 124 -13.98 30.35 -21.61
CA ASP A 124 -13.23 31.45 -22.21
C ASP A 124 -11.89 30.93 -22.76
N LYS A 125 -11.79 30.85 -24.09
CA LYS A 125 -10.59 30.36 -24.80
C LYS A 125 -9.44 31.35 -24.82
N ASN A 126 -9.68 32.63 -24.48
CA ASN A 126 -8.64 33.66 -24.43
C ASN A 126 -7.92 33.68 -23.07
N LYS A 127 -8.43 32.93 -22.09
CA LYS A 127 -7.84 32.80 -20.75
C LYS A 127 -6.95 31.56 -20.67
N ALA A 128 -6.38 31.36 -19.49
CA ALA A 128 -5.55 30.21 -19.20
C ALA A 128 -6.32 28.90 -19.42
N TYR A 129 -5.58 27.88 -19.82
CA TYR A 129 -6.10 26.55 -20.06
C TYR A 129 -5.04 25.49 -19.72
N PHE A 130 -5.50 24.25 -19.65
CA PHE A 130 -4.68 23.09 -19.34
C PHE A 130 -4.82 22.06 -20.46
N VAL A 131 -3.70 21.47 -20.87
CA VAL A 131 -3.66 20.36 -21.83
C VAL A 131 -3.05 19.16 -21.12
N SER A 132 -3.67 17.99 -21.20
CA SER A 132 -3.15 16.76 -20.59
C SER A 132 -1.82 16.33 -21.20
N GLU A 133 -1.04 15.55 -20.46
CA GLU A 133 0.29 15.07 -20.88
C GLU A 133 0.25 14.26 -22.20
N ASP A 134 -0.83 13.51 -22.43
CA ASP A 134 -1.08 12.75 -23.66
C ASP A 134 -1.77 13.58 -24.77
N GLY A 135 -2.10 14.85 -24.50
CA GLY A 135 -2.80 15.74 -25.43
C GLY A 135 -4.27 15.39 -25.70
N SER A 136 -4.82 14.35 -25.06
CA SER A 136 -6.20 13.89 -25.31
C SER A 136 -7.28 14.79 -24.71
N PHE A 137 -6.91 15.63 -23.74
CA PHE A 137 -7.83 16.44 -22.97
C PHE A 137 -7.35 17.88 -22.83
N THR A 138 -8.26 18.84 -23.05
CA THR A 138 -8.00 20.27 -22.83
C THR A 138 -9.10 20.90 -21.99
N GLN A 139 -8.72 21.51 -20.87
CA GLN A 139 -9.63 22.29 -20.02
C GLN A 139 -9.34 23.78 -20.19
N HIS A 140 -10.29 24.51 -20.77
CA HIS A 140 -10.28 25.97 -20.76
C HIS A 140 -10.89 26.53 -19.47
N THR A 141 -10.65 27.81 -19.20
CA THR A 141 -11.27 28.53 -18.08
C THR A 141 -12.79 28.50 -18.22
N ILE A 142 -13.49 27.91 -17.23
CA ILE A 142 -14.96 27.81 -17.24
C ILE A 142 -15.55 29.15 -16.84
N THR A 143 -16.47 29.68 -17.65
CA THR A 143 -17.26 30.89 -17.35
C THR A 143 -18.62 30.55 -16.78
N LYS A 144 -19.20 29.43 -17.20
CA LYS A 144 -20.47 28.91 -16.66
C LYS A 144 -20.49 27.38 -16.71
N LYS A 145 -20.81 26.79 -15.57
CA LYS A 145 -20.92 25.33 -15.40
C LYS A 145 -22.32 24.88 -15.82
N ASN A 146 -22.38 24.03 -16.83
CA ASN A 146 -23.61 23.47 -17.40
C ASN A 146 -23.67 21.95 -17.23
N SER A 147 -22.51 21.27 -17.18
CA SER A 147 -22.44 19.81 -17.11
C SER A 147 -23.05 19.24 -15.83
N LYS A 148 -23.79 18.14 -15.99
CA LYS A 148 -24.38 17.34 -14.91
C LYS A 148 -23.57 16.09 -14.57
N GLU A 149 -22.43 15.88 -15.23
CA GLU A 149 -21.63 14.68 -15.05
C GLU A 149 -21.01 14.63 -13.65
N THR A 150 -20.91 13.41 -13.13
CA THR A 150 -20.26 13.11 -11.86
C THR A 150 -19.23 12.02 -12.04
N PHE A 151 -18.11 12.13 -11.35
CA PHE A 151 -16.91 11.30 -11.49
C PHE A 151 -16.55 10.57 -10.20
N VAL A 152 -17.52 10.36 -9.29
CA VAL A 152 -17.25 9.77 -7.97
C VAL A 152 -16.63 8.38 -8.09
N ASP A 153 -17.22 7.51 -8.91
CA ASP A 153 -16.74 6.15 -9.10
C ASP A 153 -15.48 6.09 -9.96
N GLU A 154 -15.40 6.92 -11.01
CA GLU A 154 -14.23 7.07 -11.86
C GLU A 154 -13.03 7.50 -11.02
N ASN A 155 -13.16 8.56 -10.23
CA ASN A 155 -12.12 9.06 -9.34
C ASN A 155 -11.70 8.01 -8.30
N PHE A 156 -12.67 7.27 -7.75
CA PHE A 156 -12.39 6.19 -6.82
C PHE A 156 -11.56 5.08 -7.48
N ASN A 157 -11.96 4.66 -8.69
CA ASN A 157 -11.28 3.64 -9.48
C ASN A 157 -9.92 4.10 -10.02
N GLN A 158 -9.61 5.41 -10.02
CA GLN A 158 -8.25 5.90 -10.28
C GLN A 158 -7.30 5.63 -9.11
N VAL A 159 -7.79 5.65 -7.88
CA VAL A 159 -6.97 5.44 -6.68
C VAL A 159 -6.91 3.97 -6.29
N PHE A 160 -8.03 3.26 -6.44
CA PHE A 160 -8.19 1.89 -5.99
C PHE A 160 -8.41 0.89 -7.13
N GLY A 161 -8.11 -0.37 -6.87
CA GLY A 161 -8.39 -1.51 -7.73
C GLY A 161 -8.34 -2.81 -6.94
N THR A 162 -8.47 -3.94 -7.63
CA THR A 162 -8.33 -5.27 -7.01
C THR A 162 -6.86 -5.53 -6.69
N GLY A 163 -6.55 -5.72 -5.41
CA GLY A 163 -5.24 -6.14 -4.95
C GLY A 163 -4.99 -7.60 -5.31
N LYS A 164 -3.71 -7.98 -5.41
CA LYS A 164 -3.32 -9.32 -5.81
C LYS A 164 -2.13 -9.79 -4.99
N LEU A 165 -2.27 -10.96 -4.37
CA LEU A 165 -1.18 -11.63 -3.66
C LEU A 165 -0.83 -12.93 -4.37
N MET A 166 0.46 -13.14 -4.56
CA MET A 166 1.02 -14.43 -4.96
C MET A 166 2.17 -14.80 -4.03
N GLN A 167 2.12 -16.01 -3.51
CA GLN A 167 3.20 -16.57 -2.73
C GLN A 167 3.60 -17.93 -3.30
N ASP A 168 4.87 -18.09 -3.62
CA ASP A 168 5.48 -19.33 -4.07
C ASP A 168 6.43 -19.83 -2.97
N ASP A 169 6.18 -21.02 -2.45
CA ASP A 169 6.96 -21.64 -1.39
C ASP A 169 7.56 -22.95 -1.89
N PHE A 170 8.86 -23.08 -1.75
CA PHE A 170 9.62 -24.28 -2.08
C PHE A 170 10.38 -24.78 -0.86
N GLN A 171 10.32 -26.08 -0.61
CA GLN A 171 11.02 -26.69 0.51
C GLN A 171 11.60 -28.04 0.09
N VAL A 172 12.86 -28.27 0.46
CA VAL A 172 13.55 -29.55 0.29
C VAL A 172 14.04 -30.00 1.64
N SER A 173 13.77 -31.25 1.99
CA SER A 173 14.25 -31.83 3.24
C SER A 173 14.65 -33.28 3.04
N GLY A 174 15.52 -33.78 3.92
CA GLY A 174 15.94 -35.17 3.91
C GLY A 174 17.13 -35.40 4.82
N GLY A 175 17.71 -36.59 4.68
CA GLY A 175 18.89 -36.99 5.42
C GLY A 175 18.80 -38.43 5.90
N ASP A 176 19.66 -38.77 6.84
CA ASP A 176 19.73 -40.07 7.49
C ASP A 176 19.82 -39.90 9.01
N LEU A 177 20.14 -40.98 9.73
CA LEU A 177 20.26 -40.99 11.20
C LEU A 177 21.45 -40.17 11.73
N THR A 178 22.40 -39.80 10.88
CA THR A 178 23.60 -39.03 11.24
C THR A 178 23.50 -37.56 10.82
N LYS A 179 22.74 -37.25 9.77
CA LYS A 179 22.58 -35.88 9.28
C LYS A 179 21.20 -35.65 8.71
N THR A 180 20.58 -34.52 9.04
CA THR A 180 19.33 -34.07 8.43
C THR A 180 19.44 -32.62 7.99
N TYR A 181 18.70 -32.27 6.93
CA TYR A 181 18.66 -30.92 6.40
C TYR A 181 17.24 -30.53 6.00
N LEU A 182 16.98 -29.24 6.05
CA LEU A 182 15.81 -28.59 5.47
C LEU A 182 16.25 -27.26 4.87
N PHE A 183 16.02 -27.12 3.58
CA PHE A 183 16.14 -25.87 2.85
C PHE A 183 14.74 -25.37 2.51
N SER A 184 14.49 -24.08 2.66
CA SER A 184 13.29 -23.44 2.15
C SER A 184 13.57 -22.11 1.49
N TYR A 185 12.79 -21.84 0.45
CA TYR A 185 12.72 -20.57 -0.25
C TYR A 185 11.26 -20.15 -0.38
N SER A 186 10.97 -18.88 -0.15
CA SER A 186 9.64 -18.32 -0.34
C SER A 186 9.72 -16.93 -0.93
N ARG A 187 8.90 -16.70 -1.96
CA ARG A 187 8.72 -15.40 -2.59
C ARG A 187 7.27 -14.99 -2.45
N LEU A 188 7.02 -13.93 -1.71
CA LEU A 188 5.72 -13.24 -1.65
C LEU A 188 5.81 -11.99 -2.52
N ARG A 189 4.80 -11.81 -3.38
CA ARG A 189 4.54 -10.59 -4.15
C ARG A 189 3.11 -10.17 -3.89
N GLN A 190 2.93 -8.95 -3.41
CA GLN A 190 1.62 -8.41 -3.10
C GLN A 190 1.47 -7.01 -3.70
N ASP A 191 0.58 -6.87 -4.66
CA ASP A 191 0.08 -5.59 -5.14
C ASP A 191 -1.13 -5.19 -4.30
N GLY A 192 -1.10 -4.01 -3.70
CA GLY A 192 -2.18 -3.54 -2.82
C GLY A 192 -3.40 -3.06 -3.60
N MET A 193 -4.55 -2.96 -2.91
CA MET A 193 -5.77 -2.39 -3.49
C MET A 193 -5.64 -0.91 -3.84
N ILE A 194 -4.71 -0.18 -3.22
CA ILE A 194 -4.37 1.18 -3.65
C ILE A 194 -3.33 1.04 -4.76
N LYS A 195 -3.62 1.61 -5.92
CA LYS A 195 -2.72 1.54 -7.08
C LYS A 195 -1.35 2.11 -6.71
N ASN A 196 -0.31 1.54 -7.33
CA ASN A 196 1.10 1.84 -7.07
C ASN A 196 1.61 1.50 -5.66
N SER A 197 0.89 0.72 -4.86
CA SER A 197 1.40 0.16 -3.61
C SER A 197 1.75 -1.33 -3.76
N TYR A 198 2.88 -1.74 -3.20
CA TYR A 198 3.32 -3.14 -3.25
C TYR A 198 4.13 -3.54 -2.02
N TYR A 199 4.18 -4.85 -1.77
CA TYR A 199 5.03 -5.48 -0.77
C TYR A 199 5.58 -6.80 -1.31
N ASP A 200 6.90 -6.89 -1.40
CA ASP A 200 7.63 -8.05 -1.85
C ASP A 200 8.52 -8.58 -0.72
N ARG A 201 8.59 -9.91 -0.58
CA ARG A 201 9.44 -10.57 0.41
C ARG A 201 10.06 -11.84 -0.15
N ASP A 202 11.38 -11.94 -0.04
CA ASP A 202 12.15 -13.17 -0.19
C ASP A 202 12.55 -13.70 1.17
N ASN A 203 12.31 -14.98 1.40
CA ASN A 203 12.82 -15.72 2.54
C ASN A 203 13.65 -16.90 2.07
N VAL A 204 14.86 -17.02 2.61
CA VAL A 204 15.72 -18.19 2.43
C VAL A 204 16.04 -18.73 3.81
N ARG A 205 15.90 -20.04 4.01
CA ARG A 205 16.27 -20.69 5.27
C ARG A 205 16.94 -22.03 5.03
N LEU A 206 17.95 -22.30 5.84
CA LEU A 206 18.67 -23.55 5.90
C LEU A 206 18.80 -24.00 7.35
N ASN A 207 18.21 -25.15 7.64
CA ASN A 207 18.30 -25.81 8.94
C ASN A 207 19.01 -27.15 8.75
N THR A 208 20.12 -27.38 9.45
CA THR A 208 20.89 -28.63 9.42
C THR A 208 21.11 -29.17 10.82
N SER A 209 21.14 -30.49 10.94
CA SER A 209 21.46 -31.18 12.18
C SER A 209 22.39 -32.34 11.90
N PHE A 210 23.48 -32.44 12.65
CA PHE A 210 24.52 -33.46 12.53
C PHE A 210 24.70 -34.17 13.87
N ARG A 211 24.78 -35.49 13.85
CA ARG A 211 25.22 -36.33 14.96
C ARG A 211 26.68 -36.69 14.70
N LEU A 212 27.59 -35.95 15.33
CA LEU A 212 29.03 -36.07 15.10
C LEU A 212 29.61 -37.28 15.86
N SER A 213 29.02 -37.63 17.00
CA SER A 213 29.29 -38.86 17.77
C SER A 213 28.05 -39.22 18.60
N ASP A 214 28.11 -40.27 19.42
CA ASP A 214 27.00 -40.64 20.32
C ASP A 214 26.69 -39.56 21.37
N ASN A 215 27.68 -38.74 21.73
CA ASN A 215 27.54 -37.71 22.77
C ASN A 215 27.59 -36.28 22.23
N ILE A 216 27.85 -36.09 20.92
CA ILE A 216 28.02 -34.77 20.32
C ILE A 216 27.08 -34.63 19.13
N SER A 217 26.20 -33.62 19.20
CA SER A 217 25.36 -33.19 18.09
C SER A 217 25.53 -31.70 17.83
N MET A 218 25.35 -31.30 16.57
CA MET A 218 25.43 -29.92 16.13
C MET A 218 24.20 -29.59 15.31
N THR A 219 23.47 -28.54 15.69
CA THR A 219 22.35 -28.00 14.91
C THR A 219 22.69 -26.58 14.46
N SER A 220 22.52 -26.30 13.17
CA SER A 220 22.68 -24.96 12.59
C SER A 220 21.38 -24.51 11.95
N LYS A 221 20.99 -23.26 12.19
CA LYS A 221 19.78 -22.65 11.63
C LYS A 221 20.12 -21.27 11.12
N VAL A 222 20.07 -21.10 9.80
CA VAL A 222 20.39 -19.85 9.12
C VAL A 222 19.15 -19.39 8.36
N GLY A 223 18.82 -18.11 8.49
CA GLY A 223 17.69 -17.49 7.80
C GLY A 223 18.08 -16.12 7.26
N TYR A 224 17.68 -15.84 6.03
CA TYR A 224 17.81 -14.56 5.38
C TYR A 224 16.44 -14.08 4.90
N THR A 225 16.16 -12.79 5.10
CA THR A 225 14.94 -12.16 4.61
C THR A 225 15.28 -10.85 3.94
N TYR A 226 14.76 -10.66 2.73
CA TYR A 226 14.80 -9.40 2.03
C TYR A 226 13.38 -8.95 1.74
N SER A 227 13.01 -7.75 2.18
CA SER A 227 11.70 -7.18 1.91
C SER A 227 11.84 -5.80 1.28
N ASN A 228 11.03 -5.55 0.24
CA ASN A 228 10.93 -4.27 -0.44
C ASN A 228 9.46 -3.89 -0.57
N SER A 229 9.16 -2.59 -0.51
CA SER A 229 7.77 -2.15 -0.49
C SER A 229 7.62 -0.70 -0.93
N ASN A 230 6.54 -0.42 -1.64
CA ASN A 230 6.03 0.93 -1.79
C ASN A 230 4.74 1.08 -0.97
N ARG A 231 4.78 1.96 0.03
CA ARG A 231 3.70 2.10 1.02
C ARG A 231 3.01 3.45 0.85
N ILE A 232 1.71 3.47 1.13
CA ILE A 232 0.89 4.67 0.98
C ILE A 232 1.03 5.59 2.18
N GLN A 233 1.22 6.88 1.89
CA GLN A 233 1.25 7.94 2.89
C GLN A 233 -0.15 8.13 3.51
N ARG A 234 -0.17 8.25 4.83
CA ARG A 234 -1.37 8.49 5.64
C ARG A 234 -1.26 9.82 6.39
N GLY A 235 -2.32 10.17 7.11
CA GLY A 235 -2.42 11.40 7.90
C GLY A 235 -3.05 12.56 7.13
N SER A 236 -3.31 13.64 7.85
CA SER A 236 -3.87 14.88 7.32
C SER A 236 -2.78 15.72 6.66
N ASN A 237 -2.41 15.36 5.43
CA ASN A 237 -1.49 16.13 4.59
C ASN A 237 -1.92 16.12 3.13
N VAL A 238 -1.25 16.96 2.34
CA VAL A 238 -1.49 17.10 0.89
C VAL A 238 -1.02 15.92 0.05
N SER A 239 -0.14 15.09 0.61
CA SER A 239 0.42 13.92 -0.08
C SER A 239 -0.40 12.66 0.15
N GLY A 240 -1.39 12.69 1.06
CA GLY A 240 -2.27 11.58 1.39
C GLY A 240 -3.38 11.44 0.35
N LEU A 241 -3.47 10.27 -0.27
CA LEU A 241 -4.42 9.98 -1.35
C LEU A 241 -5.89 10.16 -0.93
N MET A 242 -6.21 9.77 0.31
CA MET A 242 -7.60 9.84 0.81
C MET A 242 -8.11 11.28 0.99
N LEU A 243 -7.24 12.22 1.39
CA LEU A 243 -7.68 13.61 1.58
C LEU A 243 -8.09 14.26 0.26
N GLY A 244 -7.35 13.95 -0.81
CA GLY A 244 -7.70 14.37 -2.16
C GLY A 244 -9.02 13.74 -2.59
N LEU A 245 -9.07 12.41 -2.57
CA LEU A 245 -10.22 11.64 -3.05
C LEU A 245 -11.55 12.02 -2.37
N LEU A 246 -11.55 12.14 -1.04
CA LEU A 246 -12.78 12.43 -0.27
C LEU A 246 -13.22 13.89 -0.33
N ARG A 247 -12.35 14.81 -0.77
CA ARG A 247 -12.68 16.24 -0.91
C ARG A 247 -12.90 16.68 -2.35
N THR A 248 -12.49 15.88 -3.32
CA THR A 248 -12.80 16.14 -4.72
C THR A 248 -14.32 16.21 -4.87
N ALA A 249 -14.81 17.32 -5.42
CA ALA A 249 -16.22 17.49 -5.71
C ALA A 249 -16.68 16.45 -6.74
N PRO A 250 -17.94 15.98 -6.67
CA PRO A 250 -18.42 14.93 -7.55
C PRO A 250 -18.35 15.30 -9.02
N ASP A 251 -18.39 16.58 -9.39
CA ASP A 251 -18.36 17.07 -10.77
C ASP A 251 -16.95 17.45 -11.27
N PHE A 252 -15.90 17.00 -10.57
CA PHE A 252 -14.50 17.18 -10.98
C PHE A 252 -13.85 15.84 -11.37
N ASP A 253 -13.33 15.77 -12.59
CA ASP A 253 -12.64 14.58 -13.11
C ASP A 253 -11.12 14.60 -12.83
N ASN A 254 -10.62 13.63 -12.05
CA ASN A 254 -9.20 13.46 -11.75
C ASN A 254 -8.41 12.68 -12.83
N THR A 255 -9.03 12.18 -13.90
CA THR A 255 -8.37 11.30 -14.87
C THR A 255 -7.17 11.97 -15.54
N HIS A 256 -7.36 13.20 -16.05
CA HIS A 256 -6.30 13.96 -16.73
C HIS A 256 -5.56 14.90 -15.77
N TYR A 257 -4.96 14.34 -14.72
CA TYR A 257 -4.37 15.15 -13.64
C TYR A 257 -3.00 15.77 -13.99
N LYS A 258 -2.22 15.18 -14.91
CA LYS A 258 -0.89 15.69 -15.32
C LYS A 258 -0.91 16.28 -16.73
N GLY A 259 -0.17 17.37 -16.94
CA GLY A 259 -0.11 18.04 -18.24
C GLY A 259 0.59 19.40 -18.21
N THR A 260 0.21 20.28 -19.14
CA THR A 260 0.78 21.62 -19.34
C THR A 260 -0.28 22.68 -19.05
N TYR A 261 0.06 23.61 -18.16
CA TYR A 261 -0.75 24.81 -17.91
C TYR A 261 -0.24 25.94 -18.79
N ILE A 262 -1.14 26.64 -19.49
CA ILE A 262 -0.79 27.69 -20.45
C ILE A 262 -1.54 28.96 -20.06
N SER A 263 -0.81 30.08 -19.94
CA SER A 263 -1.37 31.37 -19.53
C SER A 263 -0.63 32.51 -20.22
N GLY A 264 -1.37 33.37 -20.95
CA GLY A 264 -0.78 34.52 -21.64
C GLY A 264 0.32 34.14 -22.65
N GLY A 265 0.19 32.97 -23.30
CA GLY A 265 1.19 32.44 -24.23
C GLY A 265 2.42 31.80 -23.57
N THR A 266 2.53 31.81 -22.24
CA THR A 266 3.60 31.11 -21.53
C THR A 266 3.15 29.70 -21.15
N GLU A 267 3.98 28.72 -21.51
CA GLU A 267 3.74 27.31 -21.19
C GLU A 267 4.47 26.89 -19.91
N TYR A 268 3.74 26.17 -19.06
CA TYR A 268 4.25 25.57 -17.85
C TYR A 268 4.01 24.07 -17.94
N ALA A 269 5.01 23.30 -18.37
CA ALA A 269 4.93 21.84 -18.48
C ALA A 269 5.04 21.15 -17.10
N GLY A 270 4.64 19.88 -17.04
CA GLY A 270 4.77 19.04 -15.84
C GLY A 270 3.91 19.48 -14.66
N ARG A 271 2.71 20.00 -14.94
CA ARG A 271 1.79 20.57 -13.95
C ARG A 271 0.68 19.60 -13.61
N HIS A 272 0.21 19.73 -12.38
CA HIS A 272 -0.88 18.94 -11.83
C HIS A 272 -2.14 19.81 -11.71
N ARG A 273 -3.25 19.37 -12.32
CA ARG A 273 -4.59 19.90 -12.04
C ARG A 273 -5.28 19.09 -10.93
N ALA A 274 -5.97 19.76 -10.03
CA ALA A 274 -6.74 19.10 -8.97
C ALA A 274 -7.99 19.93 -8.66
N TYR A 275 -8.94 19.38 -7.90
CA TYR A 275 -10.14 20.11 -7.52
C TYR A 275 -9.84 21.48 -6.87
N ARG A 276 -8.75 21.62 -6.10
CA ARG A 276 -8.34 22.92 -5.52
C ARG A 276 -7.83 23.94 -6.54
N ARG A 277 -7.38 23.45 -7.70
CA ARG A 277 -6.78 24.25 -8.76
C ARG A 277 -7.04 23.55 -10.10
N TYR A 278 -8.25 23.73 -10.61
CA TYR A 278 -8.83 22.92 -11.68
C TYR A 278 -8.10 23.01 -13.05
N LEU A 279 -7.29 24.06 -13.26
CA LEU A 279 -6.41 24.23 -14.42
C LEU A 279 -4.93 23.93 -14.12
N GLY A 280 -4.58 23.62 -12.87
CA GLY A 280 -3.19 23.69 -12.40
C GLY A 280 -2.67 25.13 -12.33
N GLY A 281 -1.37 25.33 -12.49
CA GLY A 281 -0.78 26.67 -12.41
C GLY A 281 0.70 26.76 -12.72
N SER A 282 1.23 27.98 -12.61
CA SER A 282 2.65 28.30 -12.86
C SER A 282 3.62 27.73 -11.81
N SER A 283 3.13 27.11 -10.75
CA SER A 283 3.90 26.43 -9.71
C SER A 283 4.01 24.93 -9.96
N THR A 284 5.16 24.32 -9.67
CA THR A 284 5.45 22.92 -10.07
C THR A 284 4.59 21.93 -9.30
N ASN A 285 4.29 22.27 -8.03
CA ASN A 285 3.34 21.55 -7.21
C ASN A 285 1.99 22.29 -7.20
N PRO A 286 0.86 21.58 -7.03
CA PRO A 286 -0.40 22.23 -6.69
C PRO A 286 -0.21 22.88 -5.31
N ILE A 287 0.09 24.17 -5.28
CA ILE A 287 0.20 24.94 -4.04
C ILE A 287 -1.20 24.98 -3.40
N TYR A 288 -1.24 24.90 -2.08
CA TYR A 288 -2.39 25.28 -1.26
C TYR A 288 -2.89 26.69 -1.58
#